data_AF-A0A2D6RJ53-F1
#
_entry.id   AF-A0A2D6RJ53-F1
#
_cell.length_a   1.000
_cell.length_b   1.000
_cell.length_c   1.000
_cell.angle_alpha   90.00
_cell.angle_beta   90.00
_cell.angle_gamma   90.00
#
_symmetry.space_group_name_H-M   'P 1'
#
loop_
_entity.id
_entity.type
_entity.pdbx_description
1 polymer ?
#
loop_
_entity_poly.entity_id
_entity_poly.type
_entity_poly.pdbx_seq_one_letter_code
_entity_poly.pdbx_strand_id
1 'polypeptide(L)'
;MPAQYGPQKFSEAITHFRNKVDIPSERWADVWREQHNSAFMVAGATKTELLADIRQMVDSAIAEGKSLSWFQREFKHLVKKHGWDHTGSAAWRANIIYDTNMRQAYNAGRYQQLQNFPLWRYAHGDSRYPRPHHQDKDGTILPKESPFWLTWFPQNGWGCKCKVFGETERSIQRKGRKLSKEPTIETREWVDKKTGEVHYVPVGIDPGFDYSPGSKSQADVLRQQQLSKPPLKERLPERVVPSAYSTNKNVTVYGLNKVISELSQVQPQIRQVTDFITTYGMKTLFLKPTEMVRGSKKAKELEEDITSYLNVPISKAYANWPVPSNTARRANGYT
;
A
#
# COMPACT_ATOMS: atom_id res chain seq x y z
N MET A 1 -42.16 -2.55 9.69
CA MET A 1 -40.75 -2.98 9.51
C MET A 1 -40.08 -2.92 10.88
N PRO A 2 -39.60 -4.04 11.44
CA PRO A 2 -38.85 -4.00 12.70
C PRO A 2 -37.58 -3.16 12.53
N ALA A 3 -37.15 -2.48 13.59
CA ALA A 3 -35.89 -1.74 13.60
C ALA A 3 -34.72 -2.71 13.37
N GLN A 4 -33.91 -2.47 12.34
CA GLN A 4 -32.67 -3.21 12.12
C GLN A 4 -31.58 -2.66 13.03
N TYR A 5 -31.18 -3.45 14.01
CA TYR A 5 -30.06 -3.14 14.90
C TYR A 5 -28.78 -3.75 14.33
N GLY A 6 -27.81 -2.89 14.02
CA GLY A 6 -26.51 -3.24 13.45
C GLY A 6 -25.75 -1.97 13.01
N PRO A 7 -24.43 -2.05 12.75
CA PRO A 7 -23.69 -0.90 12.22
C PRO A 7 -24.32 -0.43 10.90
N GLN A 8 -24.70 0.85 10.84
CA GLN A 8 -25.27 1.43 9.62
C GLN A 8 -24.19 1.44 8.52
N LYS A 9 -24.51 0.83 7.38
CA LYS A 9 -23.62 0.79 6.22
C LYS A 9 -23.53 2.16 5.58
N PHE A 10 -22.31 2.66 5.37
CA PHE A 10 -22.10 3.91 4.65
C PHE A 10 -22.11 3.65 3.13
N SER A 11 -23.29 3.66 2.53
CA SER A 11 -23.52 3.29 1.12
C SER A 11 -22.65 4.06 0.14
N GLU A 12 -22.47 5.37 0.34
CA GLU A 12 -21.74 6.25 -0.56
C GLU A 12 -20.25 5.88 -0.58
N ALA A 13 -19.68 5.53 0.57
CA ALA A 13 -18.29 5.06 0.68
C ALA A 13 -18.10 3.68 0.04
N ILE A 14 -19.04 2.76 0.26
CA ILE A 14 -19.01 1.41 -0.33
C ILE A 14 -19.10 1.51 -1.86
N THR A 15 -20.06 2.28 -2.39
CA THR A 15 -20.25 2.47 -3.83
C THR A 15 -19.01 3.13 -4.45
N HIS A 16 -18.45 4.16 -3.82
CA HIS A 16 -17.22 4.78 -4.31
C HIS A 16 -16.07 3.76 -4.43
N PHE A 17 -15.84 2.95 -3.39
CA PHE A 17 -14.79 1.93 -3.43
C PHE A 17 -15.04 0.87 -4.50
N ARG A 18 -16.28 0.35 -4.59
CA ARG A 18 -16.65 -0.70 -5.54
C ARG A 18 -16.61 -0.25 -7.00
N ASN A 19 -16.76 1.04 -7.28
CA ASN A 19 -16.66 1.59 -8.63
C ASN A 19 -15.21 1.73 -9.15
N LYS A 20 -14.20 1.52 -8.30
CA LYS A 20 -12.80 1.59 -8.73
C LYS A 20 -12.44 0.41 -9.64
N VAL A 21 -11.43 0.58 -10.48
CA VAL A 21 -10.86 -0.48 -11.33
C VAL A 21 -9.54 -0.92 -10.75
N ASP A 22 -9.27 -2.23 -10.74
CA ASP A 22 -8.00 -2.75 -10.25
C ASP A 22 -6.88 -2.42 -11.24
N ILE A 23 -5.86 -1.71 -10.76
CA ILE A 23 -4.66 -1.37 -11.52
C ILE A 23 -3.44 -1.94 -10.79
N PRO A 24 -2.87 -3.05 -11.29
CA PRO A 24 -1.58 -3.55 -10.82
C PRO A 24 -0.51 -2.47 -10.93
N SER A 25 0.27 -2.32 -9.87
CA SER A 25 1.27 -1.27 -9.75
C SER A 25 2.46 -1.75 -8.94
N GLU A 26 3.62 -1.15 -9.20
CA GLU A 26 4.86 -1.41 -8.48
C GLU A 26 5.06 -0.39 -7.38
N ARG A 27 4.69 0.86 -7.67
CA ARG A 27 4.87 2.02 -6.82
C ARG A 27 3.56 2.69 -6.55
N TRP A 28 3.48 3.38 -5.41
CA TRP A 28 2.30 4.17 -5.07
C TRP A 28 2.07 5.32 -6.08
N ALA A 29 3.14 5.84 -6.69
CA ALA A 29 3.07 6.92 -7.68
C ALA A 29 2.68 6.46 -9.10
N ASP A 30 2.53 5.16 -9.36
CA ASP A 30 2.09 4.66 -10.68
C ASP A 30 0.63 5.01 -10.99
N VAL A 31 -0.15 5.24 -9.93
CA VAL A 31 -1.49 5.85 -9.93
C VAL A 31 -1.35 7.17 -9.17
N TRP A 32 -1.74 8.27 -9.81
CA TRP A 32 -1.42 9.62 -9.33
C TRP A 32 -2.68 10.45 -9.12
N ARG A 33 -2.79 11.12 -7.97
CA ARG A 33 -3.83 12.14 -7.68
C ARG A 33 -5.25 11.65 -7.98
N GLU A 34 -6.00 12.39 -8.80
CA GLU A 34 -7.39 12.11 -9.15
C GLU A 34 -7.58 10.70 -9.71
N GLN A 35 -6.52 10.06 -10.23
CA GLN A 35 -6.60 8.68 -10.68
C GLN A 35 -7.05 7.72 -9.58
N HIS A 36 -6.74 8.01 -8.32
CA HIS A 36 -7.23 7.26 -7.17
C HIS A 36 -8.75 7.33 -6.98
N ASN A 37 -9.47 8.27 -7.62
CA ASN A 37 -10.93 8.28 -7.65
C ASN A 37 -11.51 7.11 -8.45
N SER A 38 -10.77 6.62 -9.46
CA SER A 38 -11.22 5.57 -10.38
C SER A 38 -10.41 4.28 -10.28
N ALA A 39 -9.23 4.30 -9.66
CA ALA A 39 -8.33 3.16 -9.59
C ALA A 39 -8.13 2.65 -8.16
N PHE A 40 -8.21 1.34 -7.99
CA PHE A 40 -7.74 0.63 -6.82
C PHE A 40 -6.37 0.02 -7.13
N MET A 41 -5.41 0.26 -6.26
CA MET A 41 -4.05 -0.20 -6.43
C MET A 41 -3.41 -0.42 -5.08
N VAL A 42 -2.40 -1.28 -5.04
CA VAL A 42 -1.52 -1.47 -3.88
C VAL A 42 -0.10 -1.60 -4.42
N ALA A 43 0.78 -0.68 -4.01
CA ALA A 43 2.16 -0.62 -4.52
C ALA A 43 2.90 -1.97 -4.38
N GLY A 44 3.34 -2.58 -5.47
CA GLY A 44 4.04 -3.87 -5.45
C GLY A 44 3.11 -5.08 -5.47
N ALA A 45 1.79 -4.89 -5.48
CA ALA A 45 0.80 -5.92 -5.80
C ALA A 45 0.59 -5.95 -7.32
N THR A 46 1.55 -6.55 -8.02
CA THR A 46 1.63 -6.57 -9.49
C THR A 46 0.84 -7.71 -10.13
N LYS A 47 0.45 -8.72 -9.35
CA LYS A 47 -0.38 -9.84 -9.79
C LYS A 47 -1.85 -9.50 -9.63
N THR A 48 -2.65 -9.71 -10.67
CA THR A 48 -4.09 -9.41 -10.65
C THR A 48 -4.83 -10.18 -9.56
N GLU A 49 -4.54 -11.47 -9.36
CA GLU A 49 -5.18 -12.29 -8.32
C GLU A 49 -4.87 -11.79 -6.89
N LEU A 50 -3.61 -11.41 -6.64
CA LEU A 50 -3.21 -10.81 -5.37
C LEU A 50 -3.95 -9.50 -5.13
N LEU A 51 -4.02 -8.62 -6.14
CA LEU A 51 -4.69 -7.33 -6.03
C LEU A 51 -6.20 -7.50 -5.80
N ALA A 52 -6.84 -8.44 -6.50
CA ALA A 52 -8.25 -8.78 -6.34
C ALA A 52 -8.56 -9.29 -4.92
N ASP A 53 -7.73 -10.19 -4.37
CA ASP A 53 -7.90 -10.67 -2.99
C ASP A 53 -7.74 -9.52 -1.97
N ILE A 54 -6.77 -8.62 -2.17
CA ILE A 54 -6.62 -7.43 -1.29
C ILE A 54 -7.84 -6.51 -1.43
N ARG A 55 -8.34 -6.29 -2.66
CA ARG A 55 -9.54 -5.50 -2.91
C ARG A 55 -10.74 -6.07 -2.15
N GLN A 56 -10.93 -7.39 -2.20
CA GLN A 56 -12.01 -8.07 -1.48
C GLN A 56 -11.88 -7.87 0.04
N MET A 57 -10.67 -8.00 0.59
CA MET A 57 -10.43 -7.75 2.01
C MET A 57 -10.78 -6.31 2.42
N VAL A 58 -10.44 -5.33 1.58
CA VAL A 58 -10.76 -3.92 1.81
C VAL A 58 -12.28 -3.69 1.66
N ASP A 59 -12.93 -4.30 0.68
CA ASP A 59 -14.40 -4.22 0.52
C ASP A 59 -15.11 -4.74 1.78
N SER A 60 -14.74 -5.92 2.28
CA SER A 60 -15.28 -6.46 3.52
C SER A 60 -15.02 -5.53 4.72
N ALA A 61 -13.84 -4.91 4.80
CA ALA A 61 -13.55 -3.95 5.85
C ALA A 61 -14.49 -2.73 5.82
N ILE A 62 -14.76 -2.18 4.63
CA ILE A 62 -15.65 -1.02 4.45
C ILE A 62 -17.11 -1.42 4.64
N ALA A 63 -17.57 -2.51 4.02
CA ALA A 63 -18.97 -2.89 3.94
C ALA A 63 -19.50 -3.58 5.20
N GLU A 64 -18.63 -4.28 5.94
CA GLU A 64 -19.00 -5.03 7.14
C GLU A 64 -18.40 -4.43 8.42
N GLY A 65 -17.58 -3.38 8.31
CA GLY A 65 -16.96 -2.73 9.48
C GLY A 65 -15.90 -3.59 10.17
N LYS A 66 -15.12 -4.38 9.41
CA LYS A 66 -14.05 -5.20 10.00
C LYS A 66 -12.95 -4.34 10.62
N SER A 67 -12.40 -4.80 11.74
CA SER A 67 -11.33 -4.11 12.46
C SER A 67 -9.97 -4.23 11.76
N LEU A 68 -9.03 -3.34 12.13
CA LEU A 68 -7.63 -3.45 11.72
C LEU A 68 -7.00 -4.78 12.17
N SER A 69 -7.35 -5.28 13.36
CA SER A 69 -6.84 -6.56 13.86
C SER A 69 -7.30 -7.75 13.01
N TRP A 70 -8.56 -7.75 12.55
CA TRP A 70 -9.04 -8.70 11.56
C TRP A 70 -8.24 -8.58 10.27
N PHE A 71 -8.08 -7.35 9.75
CA PHE A 71 -7.39 -7.10 8.50
C PHE A 71 -5.93 -7.56 8.53
N GLN A 72 -5.21 -7.32 9.63
CA GLN A 72 -3.83 -7.76 9.82
C GLN A 72 -3.68 -9.29 9.81
N ARG A 73 -4.64 -10.02 10.41
CA ARG A 73 -4.64 -11.49 10.38
C ARG A 73 -4.89 -12.00 8.97
N GLU A 74 -5.94 -11.53 8.30
CA GLU A 74 -6.25 -11.95 6.93
C GLU A 74 -5.12 -11.59 5.96
N PHE A 75 -4.49 -10.43 6.15
CA PHE A 75 -3.34 -10.01 5.34
C PHE A 75 -2.17 -10.98 5.47
N LYS A 76 -1.88 -11.49 6.68
CA LYS A 76 -0.84 -12.50 6.88
C LYS A 76 -1.15 -13.79 6.11
N HIS A 77 -2.40 -14.23 6.09
CA HIS A 77 -2.83 -15.40 5.31
C HIS A 77 -2.69 -15.15 3.80
N LEU A 78 -3.11 -13.98 3.32
CA LEU A 78 -3.01 -13.58 1.92
C LEU A 78 -1.54 -13.51 1.45
N VAL A 79 -0.65 -12.91 2.24
CA VAL A 79 0.79 -12.86 1.95
C VAL A 79 1.38 -14.26 1.81
N LYS A 80 1.01 -15.18 2.71
CA LYS A 80 1.44 -16.58 2.66
C LYS A 80 0.88 -17.31 1.43
N LYS A 81 -0.41 -17.12 1.11
CA LYS A 81 -1.09 -17.72 -0.04
C LYS A 81 -0.41 -17.34 -1.36
N HIS A 82 -0.07 -16.07 -1.53
CA HIS A 82 0.48 -15.53 -2.78
C HIS A 82 2.01 -15.55 -2.86
N GLY A 83 2.69 -15.91 -1.77
CA GLY A 83 4.15 -15.79 -1.65
C GLY A 83 4.63 -14.36 -1.89
N TRP A 84 3.86 -13.37 -1.43
CA TRP A 84 4.11 -11.97 -1.75
C TRP A 84 5.22 -11.38 -0.88
N ASP A 85 6.35 -11.05 -1.50
CA ASP A 85 7.38 -10.25 -0.86
C ASP A 85 7.01 -8.77 -0.93
N HIS A 86 6.87 -8.13 0.23
CA HIS A 86 6.42 -6.75 0.37
C HIS A 86 7.35 -5.95 1.28
N THR A 87 7.36 -4.64 1.10
CA THR A 87 8.18 -3.75 1.92
C THR A 87 7.62 -3.60 3.34
N GLY A 88 8.50 -3.68 4.35
CA GLY A 88 8.13 -3.50 5.76
C GLY A 88 7.48 -4.73 6.39
N SER A 89 7.16 -4.65 7.69
CA SER A 89 6.47 -5.75 8.36
C SER A 89 5.04 -5.91 7.85
N ALA A 90 4.51 -7.14 7.88
CA ALA A 90 3.14 -7.42 7.43
C ALA A 90 2.10 -6.58 8.20
N ALA A 91 2.28 -6.40 9.51
CA ALA A 91 1.40 -5.59 10.33
C ALA A 91 1.42 -4.10 9.96
N TRP A 92 2.61 -3.55 9.70
CA TRP A 92 2.75 -2.17 9.21
C TRP A 92 2.11 -2.00 7.85
N ARG A 93 2.38 -2.92 6.93
CA ARG A 93 1.86 -2.89 5.55
C ARG A 93 0.34 -2.97 5.51
N ALA A 94 -0.22 -3.91 6.27
CA ALA A 94 -1.66 -4.06 6.46
C ALA A 94 -2.30 -2.77 7.02
N ASN A 95 -1.65 -2.11 7.99
CA ASN A 95 -2.14 -0.85 8.55
C ASN A 95 -2.21 0.27 7.50
N ILE A 96 -1.17 0.42 6.67
CA ILE A 96 -1.17 1.45 5.61
C ILE A 96 -2.28 1.18 4.59
N ILE A 97 -2.43 -0.07 4.13
CA ILE A 97 -3.48 -0.44 3.15
C ILE A 97 -4.87 -0.20 3.76
N TYR A 98 -5.09 -0.66 4.99
CA TYR A 98 -6.36 -0.50 5.70
C TYR A 98 -6.69 0.97 5.94
N ASP A 99 -5.85 1.71 6.66
CA ASP A 99 -6.15 3.09 7.08
C ASP A 99 -6.40 4.01 5.88
N THR A 100 -5.56 3.89 4.84
CA THR A 100 -5.66 4.73 3.64
C THR A 100 -6.94 4.45 2.88
N ASN A 101 -7.24 3.19 2.57
CA ASN A 101 -8.45 2.86 1.80
C ASN A 101 -9.73 3.15 2.58
N MET A 102 -9.76 2.83 3.88
CA MET A 102 -10.91 3.11 4.74
C MET A 102 -11.21 4.60 4.81
N ARG A 103 -10.19 5.45 4.98
CA ARG A 103 -10.35 6.91 5.05
C ARG A 103 -10.71 7.52 3.70
N GLN A 104 -10.06 7.09 2.61
CA GLN A 104 -10.36 7.58 1.27
C GLN A 104 -11.81 7.25 0.88
N ALA A 105 -12.27 6.02 1.13
CA ALA A 105 -13.65 5.63 0.90
C ALA A 105 -14.63 6.46 1.76
N TYR A 106 -14.35 6.61 3.06
CA TYR A 106 -15.16 7.44 3.95
C TYR A 106 -15.25 8.90 3.48
N ASN A 107 -14.11 9.51 3.13
CA ASN A 107 -14.06 10.89 2.67
C ASN A 107 -14.79 11.09 1.35
N ALA A 108 -14.69 10.13 0.42
CA ALA A 108 -15.44 10.17 -0.83
C ALA A 108 -16.96 10.04 -0.61
N GLY A 109 -17.39 9.18 0.31
CA GLY A 109 -18.79 9.12 0.71
C GLY A 109 -19.26 10.42 1.36
N ARG A 110 -18.42 11.00 2.24
CA ARG A 110 -18.71 12.28 2.90
C ARG A 110 -18.80 13.41 1.88
N TYR A 111 -17.93 13.42 0.87
CA TYR A 111 -17.98 14.39 -0.23
C TYR A 111 -19.35 14.39 -0.93
N GLN A 112 -19.94 13.23 -1.18
CA GLN A 112 -21.29 13.13 -1.76
C GLN A 112 -22.35 13.71 -0.83
N GLN A 113 -22.28 13.41 0.47
CA GLN A 113 -23.23 13.95 1.46
C GLN A 113 -23.08 15.47 1.65
N LEU A 114 -21.86 15.99 1.53
CA LEU A 114 -21.54 17.40 1.68
C LEU A 114 -22.11 18.28 0.55
N GLN A 115 -22.52 17.69 -0.58
CA GLN A 115 -23.14 18.44 -1.67
C GLN A 115 -24.45 19.14 -1.25
N ASN A 116 -25.10 18.64 -0.21
CA ASN A 116 -26.32 19.21 0.39
C ASN A 116 -26.05 20.41 1.32
N PHE A 117 -24.79 20.80 1.51
CA PHE A 117 -24.40 21.90 2.39
C PHE A 117 -23.71 23.01 1.60
N PRO A 118 -24.12 24.28 1.75
CA PRO A 118 -23.54 25.40 1.01
C PRO A 118 -22.14 25.77 1.49
N LEU A 119 -21.86 25.58 2.78
CA LEU A 119 -20.57 25.92 3.40
C LEU A 119 -19.90 24.66 3.92
N TRP A 120 -18.60 24.55 3.71
CA TRP A 120 -17.79 23.45 4.20
C TRP A 120 -16.77 23.97 5.20
N ARG A 121 -16.50 23.16 6.21
CA ARG A 121 -15.54 23.48 7.25
C ARG A 121 -14.46 22.40 7.35
N TYR A 122 -13.21 22.80 7.20
CA TYR A 122 -12.07 21.95 7.46
C TYR A 122 -11.94 21.73 8.97
N ALA A 123 -11.70 20.48 9.36
CA ALA A 123 -11.49 20.12 10.75
C ALA A 123 -10.27 19.21 10.86
N HIS A 124 -9.27 19.68 11.58
CA HIS A 124 -8.11 18.88 11.92
C HIS A 124 -8.51 17.69 12.81
N GLY A 125 -7.84 16.56 12.62
CA GLY A 125 -8.13 15.32 13.35
C GLY A 125 -7.53 15.29 14.76
N ASP A 126 -7.66 14.15 15.42
CA ASP A 126 -7.12 13.88 16.76
C ASP A 126 -5.68 13.32 16.72
N SER A 127 -4.86 13.78 15.77
CA SER A 127 -3.47 13.29 15.68
C SER A 127 -2.67 13.71 16.92
N ARG A 128 -1.97 12.76 17.56
CA ARG A 128 -1.05 13.06 18.67
C ARG A 128 0.09 13.99 18.24
N TYR A 129 0.54 13.84 16.99
CA TYR A 129 1.56 14.68 16.37
C TYR A 129 0.95 15.28 15.10
N PRO A 130 0.25 16.42 15.22
CA PRO A 130 -0.39 17.06 14.07
C PRO A 130 0.65 17.65 13.13
N ARG A 131 0.37 17.62 11.82
CA ARG A 131 1.16 18.38 10.85
C ARG A 131 0.82 19.87 11.02
N PRO A 132 1.79 20.78 11.25
CA PRO A 132 1.50 22.19 11.52
C PRO A 132 0.60 22.84 10.46
N HIS A 133 0.85 22.57 9.18
CA HIS A 133 0.03 23.08 8.08
C HIS A 133 -1.43 22.59 8.14
N HIS A 134 -1.72 21.40 8.66
CA HIS A 134 -3.09 20.90 8.77
C HIS A 134 -3.81 21.52 9.98
N GLN A 135 -3.06 21.78 11.06
CA GLN A 135 -3.57 22.47 12.24
C GLN A 135 -3.87 23.94 11.93
N ASP A 136 -3.04 24.61 11.13
CA ASP A 136 -3.27 25.99 10.66
C ASP A 136 -4.57 26.14 9.87
N LYS A 137 -4.98 25.11 9.11
CA LYS A 137 -6.26 25.11 8.37
C LYS A 137 -7.47 24.73 9.22
N ASP A 138 -7.29 24.34 10.48
CA ASP A 138 -8.41 23.94 11.34
C ASP A 138 -9.43 25.07 11.49
N GLY A 139 -10.70 24.73 11.31
CA GLY A 139 -11.79 25.69 11.41
C GLY A 139 -11.97 26.59 10.19
N THR A 140 -11.19 26.44 9.12
CA THR A 140 -11.40 27.15 7.85
C THR A 140 -12.81 26.85 7.32
N ILE A 141 -13.63 27.88 7.12
CA ILE A 141 -15.00 27.77 6.58
C ILE A 141 -15.06 28.50 5.24
N LEU A 142 -15.37 27.77 4.17
CA LEU A 142 -15.45 28.32 2.82
C LEU A 142 -16.73 27.79 2.12
N PRO A 143 -17.25 28.51 1.11
CA PRO A 143 -18.27 27.96 0.21
C PRO A 143 -17.81 26.63 -0.41
N LYS A 144 -18.75 25.74 -0.75
CA LYS A 144 -18.43 24.44 -1.34
C LYS A 144 -17.70 24.55 -2.69
N GLU A 145 -17.91 25.65 -3.42
CA GLU A 145 -17.29 25.94 -4.72
C GLU A 145 -15.87 26.52 -4.61
N SER A 146 -15.38 26.77 -3.40
CA SER A 146 -14.03 27.32 -3.20
C SER A 146 -12.96 26.39 -3.82
N PRO A 147 -11.99 26.96 -4.56
CA PRO A 147 -10.91 26.18 -5.18
C PRO A 147 -10.03 25.49 -4.14
N PHE A 148 -10.02 25.96 -2.88
CA PHE A 148 -9.37 25.27 -1.77
C PHE A 148 -9.73 23.79 -1.71
N TRP A 149 -11.01 23.46 -1.88
CA TRP A 149 -11.49 22.08 -1.75
C TRP A 149 -11.00 21.16 -2.87
N LEU A 150 -10.53 21.69 -4.00
CA LEU A 150 -9.99 20.85 -5.08
C LEU A 150 -8.68 20.16 -4.68
N THR A 151 -7.95 20.72 -3.72
CA THR A 151 -6.63 20.23 -3.30
C THR A 151 -6.56 19.88 -1.82
N TRP A 152 -7.29 20.59 -0.95
CA TRP A 152 -7.23 20.42 0.50
C TRP A 152 -8.38 19.57 1.08
N PHE A 153 -9.19 18.91 0.25
CA PHE A 153 -10.19 17.98 0.72
C PHE A 153 -9.53 16.67 1.20
N PRO A 154 -9.69 16.27 2.48
CA PRO A 154 -9.05 15.07 3.03
C PRO A 154 -9.32 13.80 2.22
N GLN A 155 -8.39 12.84 2.15
CA GLN A 155 -7.19 12.71 2.98
C GLN A 155 -5.97 13.42 2.35
N ASN A 156 -5.30 14.31 3.10
CA ASN A 156 -4.19 15.14 2.57
C ASN A 156 -2.80 14.49 2.76
N GLY A 157 -2.75 13.16 2.89
CA GLY A 157 -1.51 12.40 3.09
C GLY A 157 -1.65 11.18 3.99
N TRP A 158 -0.58 10.38 4.07
CA TRP A 158 -0.59 9.12 4.82
C TRP A 158 -0.89 9.37 6.30
N GLY A 159 -1.84 8.62 6.86
CA GLY A 159 -2.27 8.77 8.25
C GLY A 159 -2.94 10.11 8.59
N CYS A 160 -3.27 10.95 7.61
CA CYS A 160 -4.06 12.16 7.86
C CYS A 160 -5.46 11.79 8.38
N LYS A 161 -5.87 12.47 9.45
CA LYS A 161 -7.15 12.24 10.13
C LYS A 161 -8.14 13.41 10.04
N CYS A 162 -7.81 14.41 9.22
CA CYS A 162 -8.64 15.58 9.02
C CYS A 162 -9.97 15.21 8.35
N LYS A 163 -10.98 16.04 8.55
CA LYS A 163 -12.37 15.85 8.09
C LYS A 163 -12.90 17.15 7.51
N VAL A 164 -13.99 17.03 6.76
CA VAL A 164 -14.79 18.18 6.32
C VAL A 164 -16.22 18.03 6.83
N PHE A 165 -16.72 19.10 7.44
CA PHE A 165 -18.09 19.19 7.94
C PHE A 165 -18.92 20.13 7.06
N GLY A 166 -20.17 19.77 6.83
CA GLY A 166 -21.14 20.64 6.18
C GLY A 166 -21.71 21.61 7.21
N GLU A 167 -21.80 22.88 6.84
CA GLU A 167 -22.35 23.94 7.66
C GLU A 167 -23.38 24.73 6.81
N THR A 168 -24.32 25.36 7.50
CA THR A 168 -25.23 26.35 6.91
C THR A 168 -24.93 27.71 7.53
N GLU A 169 -25.38 28.79 6.89
CA GLU A 169 -25.24 30.15 7.44
C GLU A 169 -25.79 30.25 8.87
N ARG A 170 -26.98 29.69 9.10
CA ARG A 170 -27.58 29.62 10.44
C ARG A 170 -26.71 28.83 11.44
N SER A 171 -26.09 27.74 11.00
CA SER A 171 -25.22 26.91 11.86
C SER A 171 -23.96 27.67 12.26
N ILE A 172 -23.32 28.39 11.33
CA ILE A 172 -22.11 29.16 11.63
C ILE A 172 -22.42 30.35 12.55
N GLN A 173 -23.53 31.07 12.32
CA GLN A 173 -23.96 32.21 13.14
C GLN A 173 -24.23 31.77 14.58
N ARG A 174 -25.01 30.68 14.76
CA ARG A 174 -25.30 30.11 16.09
C ARG A 174 -24.03 29.69 16.84
N LYS A 175 -23.02 29.20 16.12
CA LYS A 175 -21.73 28.78 16.69
C LYS A 175 -20.73 29.94 16.83
N GLY A 176 -21.12 31.18 16.50
CA GLY A 176 -20.23 32.34 16.53
C GLY A 176 -19.08 32.29 15.52
N ARG A 177 -19.20 31.49 14.45
CA ARG A 177 -18.17 31.32 13.42
C ARG A 177 -18.46 32.22 12.22
N LYS A 178 -17.41 32.61 11.50
CA LYS A 178 -17.48 33.46 10.30
C LYS A 178 -16.85 32.72 9.11
N LEU A 179 -17.19 33.15 7.90
CA LEU A 179 -16.49 32.69 6.70
C LEU A 179 -15.02 33.10 6.78
N SER A 180 -14.15 32.19 6.38
CA SER A 180 -12.72 32.44 6.24
C SER A 180 -12.44 33.17 4.93
N LYS A 181 -11.33 33.89 4.88
CA LYS A 181 -10.77 34.35 3.59
C LYS A 181 -10.21 33.15 2.84
N GLU A 182 -10.29 33.20 1.50
CA GLU A 182 -9.71 32.18 0.64
C GLU A 182 -8.20 32.06 0.90
N PRO A 183 -7.68 30.90 1.35
CA PRO A 183 -6.25 30.73 1.60
C PRO A 183 -5.45 30.69 0.30
N THR A 184 -4.29 31.34 0.28
CA THR A 184 -3.30 31.12 -0.79
C THR A 184 -2.70 29.72 -0.64
N ILE A 185 -2.72 28.93 -1.72
CA ILE A 185 -2.11 27.60 -1.76
C ILE A 185 -0.72 27.74 -2.36
N GLU A 186 0.29 27.74 -1.50
CA GLU A 186 1.69 27.67 -1.93
C GLU A 186 2.02 26.25 -2.37
N THR A 187 2.82 26.13 -3.44
CA THR A 187 3.31 24.85 -3.94
C THR A 187 4.82 24.75 -3.77
N ARG A 188 5.30 23.52 -3.63
CA ARG A 188 6.72 23.19 -3.62
C ARG A 188 7.02 22.17 -4.70
N GLU A 189 8.25 22.21 -5.18
CA GLU A 189 8.76 21.20 -6.08
C GLU A 189 8.86 19.83 -5.37
N TRP A 190 8.39 18.79 -6.03
CA TRP A 190 8.62 17.40 -5.66
C TRP A 190 9.06 16.64 -6.91
N VAL A 191 10.29 16.12 -6.85
CA VAL A 191 10.87 15.31 -7.94
C VAL A 191 10.61 13.84 -7.66
N ASP A 192 9.99 13.14 -8.60
CA ASP A 192 9.92 11.68 -8.57
C ASP A 192 11.33 11.13 -8.80
N LYS A 193 11.94 10.58 -7.74
CA LYS A 193 13.31 10.05 -7.77
C LYS A 193 13.53 8.92 -8.78
N LYS A 194 12.46 8.27 -9.26
CA LYS A 194 12.53 7.13 -10.18
C LYS A 194 12.32 7.55 -11.63
N THR A 195 11.42 8.49 -11.92
CA THR A 195 11.16 8.98 -13.29
C THR A 195 11.93 10.25 -13.63
N GLY A 196 12.35 11.03 -12.62
CA GLY A 196 12.95 12.35 -12.80
C GLY A 196 11.93 13.45 -13.06
N GLU A 197 10.63 13.13 -13.09
CA GLU A 197 9.56 14.10 -13.34
C GLU A 197 9.39 15.05 -12.15
N VAL A 198 9.17 16.32 -12.49
CA VAL A 198 8.99 17.39 -11.50
C VAL A 198 7.50 17.70 -11.37
N HIS A 199 6.97 17.60 -10.15
CA HIS A 199 5.60 17.95 -9.81
C HIS A 199 5.56 19.12 -8.81
N TYR A 200 4.54 19.96 -8.93
CA TYR A 200 4.28 21.03 -7.98
C TYR A 200 3.18 20.58 -7.01
N VAL A 201 3.56 20.31 -5.76
CA VAL A 201 2.66 19.79 -4.73
C VAL A 201 2.37 20.88 -3.70
N PRO A 202 1.12 21.09 -3.25
CA PRO A 202 0.81 22.03 -2.18
C PRO A 202 1.63 21.79 -0.91
N VAL A 203 2.14 22.87 -0.32
CA VAL A 203 2.86 22.81 0.95
C VAL A 203 1.93 22.26 2.04
N GLY A 204 2.40 21.24 2.76
CA GLY A 204 1.64 20.54 3.78
C GLY A 204 0.83 19.34 3.31
N ILE A 205 0.73 19.07 2.01
CA ILE A 205 0.09 17.86 1.46
C ILE A 205 1.16 16.86 1.01
N ASP A 206 0.95 15.57 1.30
CA ASP A 206 1.83 14.52 0.78
C ASP A 206 1.62 14.37 -0.74
N PRO A 207 2.67 14.20 -1.55
CA PRO A 207 2.54 14.08 -3.01
C PRO A 207 1.53 13.00 -3.42
N GLY A 208 0.65 13.32 -4.38
CA GLY A 208 -0.38 12.40 -4.86
C GLY A 208 -1.70 12.42 -4.07
N PHE A 209 -1.77 13.14 -2.95
CA PHE A 209 -2.99 13.32 -2.15
C PHE A 209 -3.69 14.68 -2.40
N ASP A 210 -3.15 15.51 -3.30
CA ASP A 210 -3.63 16.84 -3.66
C ASP A 210 -4.74 16.78 -4.72
N TYR A 211 -5.84 16.08 -4.38
CA TYR A 211 -7.03 15.95 -5.20
C TYR A 211 -8.28 15.80 -4.31
N SER A 212 -9.45 16.16 -4.85
CA SER A 212 -10.74 15.94 -4.18
C SER A 212 -11.46 14.69 -4.70
N PRO A 213 -12.29 14.03 -3.88
CA PRO A 213 -13.20 13.02 -4.38
C PRO A 213 -14.13 13.61 -5.46
N GLY A 214 -14.42 12.82 -6.50
CA GLY A 214 -15.32 13.24 -7.58
C GLY A 214 -14.72 14.25 -8.56
N SER A 215 -13.48 14.72 -8.35
CA SER A 215 -12.74 15.38 -9.43
C SER A 215 -12.61 14.39 -10.59
N LYS A 216 -12.83 14.88 -11.82
CA LYS A 216 -12.83 14.02 -13.02
C LYS A 216 -11.45 13.43 -13.21
N SER A 217 -11.26 12.19 -12.78
CA SER A 217 -10.28 11.30 -13.39
C SER A 217 -10.83 10.91 -14.74
N GLN A 218 -10.06 11.16 -15.80
CA GLN A 218 -10.33 10.59 -17.11
C GLN A 218 -10.06 9.09 -17.02
N ALA A 219 -11.00 8.32 -16.48
CA ALA A 219 -10.90 6.87 -16.32
C ALA A 219 -10.56 6.17 -17.66
N ASP A 220 -10.98 6.76 -18.78
CA ASP A 220 -10.62 6.32 -20.12
C ASP A 220 -9.17 6.66 -20.47
N VAL A 221 -8.66 7.83 -20.08
CA VAL A 221 -7.23 8.16 -20.24
C VAL A 221 -6.37 7.35 -19.28
N LEU A 222 -6.87 6.92 -18.13
CA LEU A 222 -6.18 5.97 -17.27
C LEU A 222 -6.03 4.60 -17.92
N ARG A 223 -7.10 4.11 -18.53
CA ARG A 223 -7.08 2.86 -19.30
C ARG A 223 -6.09 2.98 -20.46
N GLN A 224 -6.11 4.11 -21.19
CA GLN A 224 -5.20 4.39 -22.30
C GLN A 224 -3.75 4.62 -21.84
N GLN A 225 -3.51 5.30 -20.72
CA GLN A 225 -2.19 5.48 -20.12
C GLN A 225 -1.64 4.14 -19.63
N GLN A 226 -2.47 3.25 -19.10
CA GLN A 226 -2.04 1.90 -18.72
C GLN A 226 -1.74 1.03 -19.94
N LEU A 227 -2.45 1.22 -21.06
CA LEU A 227 -2.18 0.54 -22.33
C LEU A 227 -0.96 1.12 -23.07
N SER A 228 -0.65 2.40 -22.90
CA SER A 228 0.52 3.07 -23.51
C SER A 228 1.79 2.91 -22.68
N LYS A 229 1.64 2.52 -21.41
CA LYS A 229 2.72 2.12 -20.53
C LYS A 229 3.30 0.77 -21.04
N PRO A 230 4.60 0.64 -21.38
CA PRO A 230 5.20 -0.66 -21.75
C PRO A 230 4.86 -1.78 -20.76
N PRO A 231 4.76 -3.05 -21.21
CA PRO A 231 4.37 -4.18 -20.37
C PRO A 231 5.13 -4.21 -19.03
N LEU A 232 4.45 -4.64 -17.96
CA LEU A 232 5.02 -4.68 -16.59
C LEU A 232 6.36 -5.43 -16.51
N LYS A 233 6.59 -6.39 -17.41
CA LYS A 233 7.83 -7.15 -17.57
C LYS A 233 9.04 -6.29 -17.99
N GLU A 234 8.80 -5.15 -18.64
CA GLU A 234 9.84 -4.21 -19.10
C GLU A 234 10.13 -3.10 -18.07
N ARG A 235 9.30 -2.97 -17.03
CA ARG A 235 9.40 -1.95 -15.97
C ARG A 235 10.01 -2.48 -14.69
N LEU A 236 9.70 -3.74 -14.37
CA LEU A 236 10.29 -4.47 -13.27
C LEU A 236 11.64 -5.07 -13.70
N PRO A 237 12.66 -5.05 -12.82
CA PRO A 237 13.78 -5.96 -13.01
C PRO A 237 13.24 -7.39 -13.00
N GLU A 238 13.65 -8.19 -14.00
CA GLU A 238 13.20 -9.57 -14.17
C GLU A 238 13.44 -10.35 -12.87
N ARG A 239 12.37 -10.98 -12.35
CA ARG A 239 12.45 -11.76 -11.12
C ARG A 239 13.01 -13.14 -11.44
N VAL A 240 14.33 -13.22 -11.36
CA VAL A 240 15.16 -14.42 -11.50
C VAL A 240 14.92 -15.44 -10.37
N VAL A 241 14.75 -14.95 -9.14
CA VAL A 241 14.47 -15.76 -7.95
C VAL A 241 13.01 -15.59 -7.57
N PRO A 242 12.15 -16.62 -7.75
CA PRO A 242 10.70 -16.50 -7.59
C PRO A 242 10.30 -16.25 -6.13
N SER A 243 11.03 -16.83 -5.18
CA SER A 243 10.91 -16.57 -3.75
C SER A 243 12.23 -16.87 -3.01
N ALA A 244 12.48 -16.16 -1.91
CA ALA A 244 13.55 -16.49 -0.98
C ALA A 244 13.10 -16.24 0.47
N TYR A 245 13.40 -17.18 1.35
CA TYR A 245 13.32 -16.98 2.80
C TYR A 245 14.74 -16.75 3.32
N SER A 246 14.98 -15.63 3.99
CA SER A 246 16.30 -15.35 4.57
C SER A 246 16.22 -14.88 6.02
N THR A 247 17.11 -15.41 6.85
CA THR A 247 17.37 -14.93 8.22
C THR A 247 18.48 -13.89 8.29
N ASN A 248 19.18 -13.66 7.17
CA ASN A 248 20.19 -12.62 7.03
C ASN A 248 19.53 -11.34 6.52
N LYS A 249 19.52 -10.29 7.34
CA LYS A 249 18.89 -8.99 7.01
C LYS A 249 19.44 -8.33 5.74
N ASN A 250 20.66 -8.69 5.35
CA ASN A 250 21.33 -8.14 4.17
C ASN A 250 21.04 -8.93 2.89
N VAL A 251 20.37 -10.08 2.99
CA VAL A 251 20.04 -10.94 1.85
C VAL A 251 18.53 -10.95 1.68
N THR A 252 18.04 -10.10 0.79
CA THR A 252 16.61 -10.03 0.42
C THR A 252 16.41 -10.63 -0.97
N VAL A 253 15.19 -11.03 -1.30
CA VAL A 253 14.84 -11.47 -2.67
C VAL A 253 15.23 -10.39 -3.69
N TYR A 254 15.02 -9.12 -3.36
CA TYR A 254 15.43 -7.99 -4.20
C TYR A 254 16.95 -7.87 -4.35
N GLY A 255 17.70 -8.07 -3.26
CA GLY A 255 19.17 -8.09 -3.30
C GLY A 255 19.71 -9.26 -4.15
N LEU A 256 19.13 -10.45 -3.99
CA LEU A 256 19.48 -11.63 -4.79
C LEU A 256 19.17 -11.42 -6.27
N ASN A 257 17.98 -10.92 -6.61
CA ASN A 257 17.62 -10.61 -8.00
C ASN A 257 18.55 -9.56 -8.61
N LYS A 258 18.94 -8.52 -7.85
CA LYS A 258 19.90 -7.51 -8.31
C LYS A 258 21.26 -8.13 -8.62
N VAL A 259 21.82 -8.88 -7.67
CA VAL A 259 23.14 -9.52 -7.82
C VAL A 259 23.13 -10.52 -8.97
N ILE A 260 22.10 -11.37 -9.07
CA ILE A 260 22.03 -12.38 -10.13
C ILE A 260 21.81 -11.71 -11.51
N SER A 261 21.06 -10.62 -11.58
CA SER A 261 20.91 -9.84 -12.81
C SER A 261 22.24 -9.21 -13.25
N GLU A 262 22.98 -8.58 -12.34
CA GLU A 262 24.32 -8.03 -12.59
C GLU A 262 25.30 -9.13 -13.03
N LEU A 263 25.31 -10.27 -12.33
CA LEU A 263 26.13 -11.42 -12.69
C LEU A 263 25.75 -12.03 -14.03
N SER A 264 24.46 -12.06 -14.39
CA SER A 264 23.99 -12.58 -15.68
C SER A 264 24.38 -11.71 -16.86
N GLN A 265 24.68 -10.43 -16.63
CA GLN A 265 25.24 -9.54 -17.65
C GLN A 265 26.72 -9.81 -17.90
N VAL A 266 27.47 -10.15 -16.85
CA VAL A 266 28.92 -10.43 -16.92
C VAL A 266 29.20 -11.89 -17.31
N GLN A 267 28.33 -12.82 -16.88
CA GLN A 267 28.46 -14.27 -17.07
C GLN A 267 27.13 -14.85 -17.58
N PRO A 268 27.00 -15.03 -18.91
CA PRO A 268 25.76 -15.51 -19.52
C PRO A 268 25.29 -16.90 -19.04
N GLN A 269 26.21 -17.73 -18.51
CA GLN A 269 25.90 -19.06 -17.97
C GLN A 269 24.98 -19.02 -16.74
N ILE A 270 24.97 -17.92 -15.99
CA ILE A 270 24.09 -17.73 -14.81
C ILE A 270 22.61 -17.72 -15.22
N ARG A 271 22.29 -17.42 -16.49
CA ARG A 271 20.93 -17.53 -17.01
C ARG A 271 20.42 -18.96 -16.98
N GLN A 272 21.26 -19.97 -17.18
CA GLN A 272 20.83 -21.37 -17.10
C GLN A 272 20.36 -21.75 -15.70
N VAL A 273 21.05 -21.26 -14.67
CA VAL A 273 20.68 -21.45 -13.27
C VAL A 273 19.36 -20.72 -12.96
N THR A 274 19.22 -19.51 -13.48
CA THR A 274 18.02 -18.68 -13.35
C THR A 274 16.81 -19.35 -13.99
N ASP A 275 16.97 -19.85 -15.20
CA ASP A 275 15.94 -20.55 -15.96
C ASP A 275 15.53 -21.83 -15.25
N PHE A 276 16.50 -22.59 -14.72
CA PHE A 276 16.25 -23.78 -13.91
C PHE A 276 15.44 -23.45 -12.65
N ILE A 277 15.89 -22.48 -11.86
CA ILE A 277 15.20 -22.03 -10.64
C ILE A 277 13.76 -21.63 -10.95
N THR A 278 13.55 -20.89 -12.04
CA THR A 278 12.23 -20.41 -12.45
C THR A 278 11.34 -21.54 -12.95
N THR A 279 11.87 -22.42 -13.80
CA THR A 279 11.14 -23.53 -14.45
C THR A 279 10.62 -24.51 -13.42
N TYR A 280 11.43 -24.84 -12.42
CA TYR A 280 11.07 -25.79 -11.37
C TYR A 280 10.46 -25.11 -10.13
N GLY A 281 10.22 -23.79 -10.19
CA GLY A 281 9.64 -23.03 -9.07
C GLY A 281 10.44 -23.16 -7.77
N MET A 282 11.77 -23.19 -7.88
CA MET A 282 12.63 -23.47 -6.74
C MET A 282 12.51 -22.37 -5.67
N LYS A 283 12.46 -22.81 -4.43
CA LYS A 283 12.45 -21.95 -3.25
C LYS A 283 13.86 -21.76 -2.75
N THR A 284 14.30 -20.53 -2.55
CA THR A 284 15.65 -20.21 -2.08
C THR A 284 15.65 -20.02 -0.57
N LEU A 285 16.48 -20.78 0.16
CA LEU A 285 16.53 -20.72 1.62
C LEU A 285 17.90 -20.22 2.07
N PHE A 286 17.97 -18.97 2.55
CA PHE A 286 19.23 -18.37 2.97
C PHE A 286 19.36 -18.25 4.49
N LEU A 287 20.20 -19.09 5.10
CA LEU A 287 20.33 -19.16 6.55
C LEU A 287 21.73 -18.82 7.04
N LYS A 288 21.83 -18.25 8.25
CA LYS A 288 23.14 -18.00 8.87
C LYS A 288 23.73 -19.32 9.35
N PRO A 289 25.06 -19.46 9.37
CA PRO A 289 25.75 -20.65 9.86
C PRO A 289 25.22 -21.25 11.17
N THR A 290 24.96 -20.39 12.15
CA THR A 290 24.53 -20.82 13.49
C THR A 290 23.11 -21.40 13.51
N GLU A 291 22.32 -21.15 12.47
CA GLU A 291 20.93 -21.58 12.31
C GLU A 291 20.83 -22.89 11.51
N MET A 292 21.93 -23.31 10.86
CA MET A 292 22.03 -24.53 10.06
C MET A 292 22.39 -25.76 10.91
N VAL A 293 22.81 -25.55 12.16
CA VAL A 293 23.27 -26.63 13.05
C VAL A 293 22.07 -27.42 13.55
N ARG A 294 21.92 -28.65 13.03
CA ARG A 294 20.86 -29.59 13.44
C ARG A 294 20.85 -29.78 14.96
N GLY A 295 19.67 -29.66 15.57
CA GLY A 295 19.49 -29.80 17.01
C GLY A 295 19.88 -28.58 17.84
N SER A 296 20.44 -27.52 17.24
CA SER A 296 20.69 -26.26 17.95
C SER A 296 19.38 -25.54 18.30
N LYS A 297 19.41 -24.75 19.37
CA LYS A 297 18.26 -23.94 19.79
C LYS A 297 17.77 -23.00 18.67
N LYS A 298 18.70 -22.35 17.97
CA LYS A 298 18.40 -21.43 16.86
C LYS A 298 17.77 -22.13 15.65
N ALA A 299 18.20 -23.35 15.35
CA ALA A 299 17.58 -24.14 14.29
C ALA A 299 16.14 -24.55 14.66
N LYS A 300 15.91 -24.95 15.92
CA LYS A 300 14.57 -25.31 16.44
C LYS A 300 13.58 -24.16 16.34
N GLU A 301 14.01 -22.94 16.66
CA GLU A 301 13.18 -21.73 16.59
C GLU A 301 12.70 -21.41 15.15
N LEU A 302 13.39 -21.92 14.12
CA LEU A 302 13.10 -21.65 12.71
C LEU A 302 12.38 -22.82 12.00
N GLU A 303 12.12 -23.94 12.67
CA GLU A 303 11.58 -25.14 12.03
C GLU A 303 10.20 -24.89 11.41
N GLU A 304 9.31 -24.19 12.11
CA GLU A 304 7.97 -23.88 11.61
C GLU A 304 8.03 -22.98 10.37
N ASP A 305 8.88 -21.96 10.40
CA ASP A 305 9.05 -21.03 9.29
C ASP A 305 9.65 -21.73 8.05
N ILE A 306 10.68 -22.56 8.24
CA ILE A 306 11.35 -23.29 7.15
C ILE A 306 10.41 -24.32 6.53
N THR A 307 9.70 -25.10 7.35
CA THR A 307 8.75 -26.11 6.86
C THR A 307 7.57 -25.47 6.14
N SER A 308 7.04 -24.37 6.69
CA SER A 308 6.01 -23.59 6.03
C SER A 308 6.49 -23.00 4.70
N TYR A 309 7.72 -22.49 4.65
CA TYR A 309 8.28 -21.91 3.44
C TYR A 309 8.52 -22.97 2.38
N LEU A 310 9.26 -24.04 2.69
CA LEU A 310 9.61 -25.10 1.74
C LEU A 310 8.42 -26.00 1.38
N ASN A 311 7.37 -26.04 2.20
CA ASN A 311 6.24 -26.96 2.08
C ASN A 311 6.65 -28.44 2.18
N VAL A 312 7.62 -28.73 3.05
CA VAL A 312 8.09 -30.09 3.34
C VAL A 312 8.34 -30.24 4.85
N PRO A 313 8.23 -31.45 5.41
CA PRO A 313 8.63 -31.72 6.79
C PRO A 313 10.09 -31.37 7.04
N ILE A 314 10.43 -30.96 8.26
CA ILE A 314 11.80 -30.54 8.61
C ILE A 314 12.81 -31.68 8.41
N SER A 315 12.39 -32.93 8.61
CA SER A 315 13.21 -34.11 8.35
C SER A 315 13.65 -34.21 6.88
N LYS A 316 12.75 -33.89 5.93
CA LYS A 316 13.06 -33.83 4.50
C LYS A 316 13.92 -32.62 4.14
N ALA A 317 13.69 -31.48 4.78
CA ALA A 317 14.53 -30.29 4.60
C ALA A 317 15.97 -30.56 5.05
N TYR A 318 16.16 -31.17 6.23
CA TYR A 318 17.47 -31.52 6.75
C TYR A 318 18.20 -32.59 5.93
N ALA A 319 17.47 -33.55 5.34
CA ALA A 319 18.07 -34.57 4.49
C ALA A 319 18.71 -33.99 3.22
N ASN A 320 18.17 -32.87 2.72
CA ASN A 320 18.67 -32.17 1.54
C ASN A 320 19.60 -31.01 1.88
N TRP A 321 19.98 -30.87 3.16
CA TRP A 321 20.91 -29.85 3.61
C TRP A 321 22.34 -30.30 3.31
N PRO A 322 23.02 -29.72 2.31
CA PRO A 322 24.18 -30.37 1.71
C PRO A 322 25.46 -30.29 2.56
N VAL A 323 25.40 -29.80 3.80
CA VAL A 323 26.59 -29.41 4.57
C VAL A 323 26.52 -29.86 6.04
N PRO A 324 27.50 -30.62 6.55
CA PRO A 324 27.63 -30.93 7.98
C PRO A 324 27.81 -29.65 8.82
N SER A 325 27.29 -29.66 10.05
CA SER A 325 27.34 -28.54 11.01
C SER A 325 28.74 -27.95 11.23
N ASN A 326 29.80 -28.73 11.00
CA ASN A 326 31.20 -28.31 11.16
C ASN A 326 31.72 -27.43 10.01
N THR A 327 31.21 -27.62 8.79
CA THR A 327 31.64 -26.87 7.59
C THR A 327 30.93 -25.51 7.49
N ALA A 328 29.71 -25.40 8.03
CA ALA A 328 28.93 -24.16 8.04
C ALA A 328 29.60 -23.02 8.81
N ARG A 329 30.48 -23.30 9.77
CA ARG A 329 31.14 -22.29 10.63
C ARG A 329 32.02 -21.29 9.87
N ARG A 330 32.39 -21.56 8.61
CA ARG A 330 33.37 -20.77 7.84
C ARG A 330 32.78 -19.94 6.70
N ALA A 331 31.48 -19.96 6.45
CA ALA A 331 30.86 -19.18 5.37
C ALA A 331 29.82 -18.18 5.90
N ASN A 332 29.62 -17.06 5.20
CA ASN A 332 28.66 -16.02 5.59
C ASN A 332 27.23 -16.33 5.10
N GLY A 333 26.78 -17.58 5.30
CA GLY A 333 25.47 -18.08 4.89
C GLY A 333 25.51 -18.88 3.58
N TYR A 334 24.41 -19.60 3.31
CA TYR A 334 24.25 -20.50 2.16
C TYR A 334 22.82 -20.44 1.64
N THR A 335 22.65 -20.59 0.31
CA THR A 335 21.38 -20.71 -0.43
C THR A 335 20.91 -22.13 -0.60
#